data_AF-A0A2S5LZV3-F1
#
_entry.id   AF-A0A2S5LZV3-F1
#
_cell.length_a   1.000
_cell.length_b   1.000
_cell.length_c   1.000
_cell.angle_alpha   90.00
_cell.angle_beta   90.00
_cell.angle_gamma   90.00
#
_symmetry.space_group_name_H-M   'P 1'
#
loop_
_entity.id
_entity.type
_entity.pdbx_description
1 polymer ?
#
loop_
_entity_poly.entity_id
_entity_poly.type
_entity_poly.pdbx_seq_one_letter_code
_entity_poly.pdbx_strand_id
1 'polypeptide(L)'
;MSVDPNKYSKNKDIKPETAMSGILAALKMGLLILGLIGIAMEIFREDGWLKTLLAKLFQSTTTMLFIPVIIFGLWLLNRMMSSNKKGEINKSGDLPMYIMMGIGAYYLFKLITTGGF
;
A
#
# COMPACT_ATOMS: atom_id res chain seq x y z
N MET A 1 12.21 41.79 21.60
CA MET A 1 12.02 40.55 20.82
C MET A 1 13.41 40.03 20.48
N SER A 2 13.94 39.07 21.25
CA SER A 2 15.26 38.49 20.99
C SER A 2 15.16 37.57 19.79
N VAL A 3 15.82 37.93 18.70
CA VAL A 3 15.99 37.05 17.53
C VAL A 3 16.95 35.95 17.95
N ASP A 4 16.45 34.72 18.05
CA ASP A 4 17.27 33.55 18.38
C ASP A 4 18.36 33.39 17.30
N PRO A 5 19.65 33.57 17.63
CA PRO A 5 20.74 33.57 16.66
C PRO A 5 20.97 32.20 16.03
N ASN A 6 20.39 31.13 16.58
CA ASN A 6 20.55 29.75 16.13
C ASN A 6 19.37 29.23 15.29
N LYS A 7 18.43 30.08 14.90
CA LYS A 7 17.25 29.71 14.07
C LYS A 7 17.62 28.98 12.77
N TYR A 8 18.81 29.23 12.21
CA TYR A 8 19.29 28.62 10.96
C TYR A 8 20.31 27.49 11.15
N SER A 9 20.82 27.30 12.38
CA SER A 9 21.75 26.21 12.69
C SER A 9 21.07 24.83 12.62
N LYS A 10 19.76 24.79 12.89
CA LYS A 10 18.92 23.57 12.84
C LYS A 10 18.69 23.02 11.44
N ASN A 11 18.93 23.81 10.40
CA ASN A 11 18.69 23.43 9.00
C ASN A 11 19.98 23.11 8.24
N LYS A 12 21.15 23.15 8.91
CA LYS A 12 22.45 22.89 8.27
C LYS A 12 22.59 21.48 7.71
N ASP A 13 21.89 20.51 8.30
CA ASP A 13 21.93 19.10 7.90
C ASP A 13 20.82 18.72 6.92
N ILE A 14 19.97 19.67 6.50
CA ILE A 14 18.95 19.42 5.47
C ILE A 14 19.67 19.38 4.12
N LYS A 15 20.13 18.18 3.75
CA LYS A 15 20.74 17.93 2.46
C LYS A 15 19.71 18.24 1.35
N PRO A 16 20.10 18.98 0.30
CA PRO A 16 19.21 19.25 -0.81
C PRO A 16 18.77 17.92 -1.43
N GLU A 17 17.47 17.76 -1.58
CA GLU A 17 16.88 16.62 -2.26
C GLU A 17 17.47 16.55 -3.67
N THR A 18 18.19 15.47 -3.97
CA THR A 18 18.90 15.34 -5.24
C THR A 18 17.86 15.08 -6.34
N ALA A 19 18.05 15.60 -7.56
CA ALA A 19 17.12 15.31 -8.68
C ALA A 19 16.83 13.80 -8.85
N MET A 20 17.82 12.96 -8.52
CA MET A 20 17.71 11.50 -8.49
C MET A 20 16.68 10.98 -7.48
N SER A 21 16.56 11.58 -6.28
CA SER A 21 15.56 11.17 -5.28
C SER A 21 14.14 11.52 -5.74
N GLY A 22 13.97 12.64 -6.44
CA GLY A 22 12.69 13.01 -7.07
C GLY A 22 12.25 12.01 -8.15
N ILE A 23 13.17 11.61 -9.03
CA ILE A 23 12.90 10.61 -10.08
C ILE A 23 12.55 9.24 -9.46
N LEU A 24 13.31 8.80 -8.46
CA LEU A 24 13.02 7.57 -7.71
C LEU A 24 11.66 7.62 -7.02
N ALA A 25 11.28 8.76 -6.44
CA ALA A 25 9.97 8.93 -5.81
C ALA A 25 8.84 8.85 -6.85
N ALA A 26 9.00 9.50 -8.01
CA ALA A 26 8.03 9.43 -9.11
C ALA A 26 7.86 7.99 -9.63
N LEU A 27 8.96 7.25 -9.80
CA LEU A 27 8.93 5.86 -10.23
C LEU A 27 8.20 4.96 -9.22
N LYS A 28 8.52 5.11 -7.92
CA LYS A 28 7.82 4.38 -6.84
C LYS A 28 6.32 4.67 -6.88
N MET A 29 5.94 5.93 -7.04
CA MET A 29 4.53 6.34 -7.08
C MET A 29 3.82 5.75 -8.29
N GLY A 30 4.44 5.76 -9.48
CA GLY A 30 3.91 5.14 -10.69
C GLY A 30 3.70 3.63 -10.55
N LEU A 31 4.68 2.92 -9.98
CA LEU A 31 4.56 1.48 -9.67
C LEU A 31 3.42 1.19 -8.69
N LEU A 32 3.25 2.02 -7.67
CA LEU A 32 2.18 1.89 -6.70
C LEU A 32 0.80 2.04 -7.37
N ILE A 33 0.64 3.06 -8.21
CA ILE A 33 -0.60 3.30 -8.97
C ILE A 33 -0.94 2.10 -9.87
N LEU A 34 0.05 1.57 -10.60
CA LEU A 34 -0.15 0.40 -11.45
C LEU A 34 -0.51 -0.85 -10.64
N GLY A 35 0.11 -1.04 -9.47
CA GLY A 35 -0.25 -2.12 -8.55
C GLY A 35 -1.70 -2.00 -8.08
N LEU A 36 -2.14 -0.80 -7.70
CA LEU A 36 -3.52 -0.54 -7.30
C LEU A 36 -4.51 -0.82 -8.44
N ILE A 37 -4.22 -0.37 -9.66
CA ILE A 37 -5.07 -0.62 -10.84
C ILE A 37 -5.14 -2.12 -11.14
N GLY A 38 -4.01 -2.83 -11.14
CA GLY A 38 -3.99 -4.27 -11.41
C GLY A 38 -4.78 -5.07 -10.39
N ILE A 39 -4.61 -4.76 -9.09
CA ILE A 39 -5.40 -5.37 -8.01
C ILE A 39 -6.89 -5.04 -8.18
N ALA A 40 -7.23 -3.78 -8.45
CA ALA A 40 -8.61 -3.37 -8.64
C ALA A 40 -9.26 -4.15 -9.79
N MET A 41 -8.58 -4.27 -10.93
CA MET A 41 -9.08 -5.04 -12.07
C MET A 41 -9.32 -6.50 -11.70
N GLU A 42 -8.41 -7.16 -10.98
CA GLU A 42 -8.57 -8.56 -10.56
C GLU A 42 -9.71 -8.76 -9.54
N ILE A 43 -9.87 -7.82 -8.61
CA ILE A 43 -10.87 -7.86 -7.55
C ILE A 43 -12.28 -7.58 -8.10
N PHE A 44 -12.42 -6.61 -9.01
CA PHE A 44 -13.70 -6.07 -9.48
C PHE A 44 -14.17 -6.59 -10.84
N ARG A 45 -13.41 -7.46 -11.53
CA ARG A 45 -13.88 -8.09 -12.78
C ARG A 45 -15.15 -8.91 -12.54
N GLU A 46 -15.85 -9.27 -13.63
CA GLU A 46 -17.14 -9.98 -13.59
C GLU A 46 -17.10 -11.31 -12.80
N ASP A 47 -15.95 -12.01 -12.83
CA ASP A 47 -15.65 -13.21 -12.02
C ASP A 47 -14.57 -12.94 -10.96
N GLY A 48 -14.49 -11.70 -10.49
CA GLY A 48 -13.49 -11.23 -9.56
C GLY A 48 -13.58 -11.93 -8.20
N TRP A 49 -12.46 -11.90 -7.47
CA TRP A 49 -12.35 -12.55 -6.18
C TRP A 49 -13.32 -11.98 -5.14
N LEU A 50 -13.64 -10.68 -5.22
CA LEU A 50 -14.55 -10.04 -4.27
C LEU A 50 -15.96 -10.62 -4.38
N LYS A 51 -16.50 -10.67 -5.60
CA LYS A 51 -17.82 -11.23 -5.87
C LYS A 51 -17.88 -12.70 -5.46
N THR A 52 -16.84 -13.46 -5.79
CA THR A 52 -16.75 -14.90 -5.46
C THR A 52 -16.71 -15.13 -3.95
N LEU A 53 -15.90 -14.36 -3.22
CA LEU A 53 -15.81 -14.44 -1.76
C LEU A 53 -17.12 -14.02 -1.09
N LEU A 54 -17.72 -12.91 -1.51
CA LEU A 54 -19.02 -12.47 -1.01
C LEU A 54 -20.10 -13.53 -1.26
N ALA A 55 -20.21 -14.03 -2.49
CA ALA A 55 -21.18 -15.08 -2.82
C ALA A 55 -21.00 -16.32 -1.92
N LYS A 56 -19.76 -16.74 -1.68
CA LYS A 56 -19.44 -17.87 -0.79
C LYS A 56 -19.82 -17.62 0.67
N LEU A 57 -19.66 -16.38 1.15
CA LEU A 57 -20.05 -15.99 2.51
C LEU A 57 -21.56 -16.04 2.73
N PHE A 58 -22.34 -15.68 1.71
CA PHE A 58 -23.80 -15.70 1.78
C PHE A 58 -24.44 -17.02 1.32
N GLN A 59 -23.65 -17.98 0.83
CA GLN A 59 -24.15 -19.24 0.30
C GLN A 59 -24.81 -20.16 1.35
N SER A 60 -24.37 -20.10 2.61
CA SER A 60 -24.84 -21.00 3.67
C SER A 60 -24.78 -20.34 5.05
N THR A 61 -25.68 -20.75 5.95
CA THR A 61 -25.67 -20.35 7.36
C THR A 61 -24.33 -20.68 8.04
N THR A 62 -23.67 -21.78 7.65
CA THR A 62 -22.35 -22.15 8.18
C THR A 62 -21.26 -21.17 7.75
N THR A 63 -21.28 -20.68 6.49
CA THR A 63 -20.33 -19.67 6.04
C THR A 63 -20.63 -18.28 6.61
N MET A 64 -21.88 -17.96 6.92
CA MET A 64 -22.23 -16.72 7.64
C MET A 64 -21.63 -16.67 9.06
N LEU A 65 -21.47 -17.80 9.74
CA LEU A 65 -20.80 -17.86 11.04
C LEU A 65 -19.31 -17.50 10.97
N PHE A 66 -18.70 -17.49 9.78
CA PHE A 66 -17.34 -17.00 9.59
C PHE A 66 -17.26 -15.47 9.47
N ILE A 67 -18.37 -14.75 9.31
CA ILE A 67 -18.36 -13.28 9.20
C ILE A 67 -17.66 -12.63 10.42
N PRO A 68 -17.96 -12.99 11.68
CA PRO A 68 -17.23 -12.48 12.84
C PRO A 68 -15.73 -12.78 12.80
N VAL A 69 -15.35 -13.98 12.32
CA VAL A 69 -13.93 -14.38 12.17
C VAL A 69 -13.22 -13.50 11.14
N ILE A 70 -13.88 -13.20 10.02
CA ILE A 70 -13.35 -12.33 8.97
C ILE A 70 -13.24 -10.90 9.47
N ILE A 71 -14.25 -10.38 10.17
CA ILE A 71 -14.19 -9.05 10.78
C ILE A 71 -13.04 -8.97 11.79
N PHE A 72 -12.85 -10.01 12.61
CA PHE A 72 -11.73 -10.09 13.54
C PHE A 72 -10.37 -10.13 12.81
N GLY A 73 -10.27 -10.88 11.72
CA GLY A 73 -9.09 -10.91 10.86
C GLY A 73 -8.78 -9.55 10.22
N LEU A 74 -9.79 -8.87 9.67
CA LEU A 74 -9.66 -7.52 9.12
C LEU A 74 -9.28 -6.50 10.20
N TRP A 75 -9.86 -6.61 11.39
CA TRP A 75 -9.49 -5.78 12.52
C TRP A 75 -8.04 -6.02 12.94
N LEU A 76 -7.58 -7.27 12.98
CA LEU A 76 -6.20 -7.61 13.31
C LEU A 76 -5.23 -7.08 12.25
N LEU A 77 -5.54 -7.24 10.96
CA LEU A 77 -4.75 -6.67 9.86
C LEU A 77 -4.68 -5.15 9.95
N ASN A 78 -5.82 -4.49 10.17
CA ASN A 78 -5.86 -3.05 10.37
C ASN A 78 -5.07 -2.62 11.60
N ARG A 79 -5.14 -3.40 12.69
CA ARG A 79 -4.38 -3.15 13.92
C ARG A 79 -2.88 -3.29 13.68
N MET A 80 -2.43 -4.30 12.92
CA MET A 80 -1.03 -4.48 12.56
C MET A 80 -0.53 -3.31 11.71
N MET A 81 -1.27 -2.93 10.67
CA MET A 81 -0.90 -1.80 9.80
C MET A 81 -0.94 -0.45 10.53
N SER A 82 -1.93 -0.24 11.41
CA SER A 82 -2.11 1.01 12.17
C SER A 82 -1.23 1.09 13.43
N SER A 83 -0.59 0.01 13.85
CA SER A 83 0.28 -0.01 15.05
C SER A 83 1.62 0.71 14.87
N ASN A 84 1.93 1.16 13.65
CA ASN A 84 3.07 2.03 13.39
C ASN A 84 2.84 3.39 14.04
N LYS A 85 3.35 3.53 15.28
CA LYS A 85 3.35 4.76 16.07
C LYS A 85 3.92 5.91 15.24
N LYS A 86 3.23 7.06 15.26
CA LYS A 86 3.72 8.37 14.85
C LYS A 86 5.13 8.58 15.40
N GLY A 87 6.16 8.56 14.55
CA GLY A 87 7.47 9.14 14.87
C GLY A 87 8.71 8.29 14.63
N GLU A 88 8.61 6.97 14.43
CA GLU A 88 9.79 6.14 14.14
C GLU A 88 9.59 5.37 12.84
N ILE A 89 10.38 5.72 11.83
CA ILE A 89 10.53 4.97 10.57
C ILE A 89 11.27 3.67 10.92
N ASN A 90 10.56 2.73 11.52
CA ASN A 90 11.06 1.38 11.69
C ASN A 90 10.91 0.66 10.34
N LYS A 91 11.94 -0.08 9.91
CA LYS A 91 12.04 -0.82 8.64
C LYS A 91 10.83 -1.71 8.30
N SER A 92 9.97 -2.02 9.27
CA SER A 92 8.71 -2.75 9.09
C SER A 92 7.58 -1.92 8.46
N GLY A 93 7.67 -0.58 8.48
CA GLY A 93 6.70 0.32 7.84
C GLY A 93 6.77 0.32 6.32
N ASP A 94 7.88 -0.14 5.74
CA ASP A 94 8.08 -0.21 4.29
C ASP A 94 7.51 -1.49 3.68
N LEU A 95 7.09 -2.47 4.50
CA LEU A 95 6.61 -3.77 4.01
C LEU A 95 5.38 -3.63 3.10
N PRO A 96 4.32 -2.87 3.44
CA PRO A 96 3.18 -2.67 2.53
C PRO A 96 3.60 -1.97 1.24
N MET A 97 4.54 -1.02 1.33
CA MET A 97 5.06 -0.31 0.15
C MET A 97 5.80 -1.25 -0.79
N TYR A 98 6.70 -2.09 -0.28
CA TYR A 98 7.44 -3.06 -1.09
C TYR A 98 6.54 -4.13 -1.70
N ILE A 99 5.53 -4.62 -0.95
CA ILE A 99 4.53 -5.55 -1.47
C ILE A 99 3.77 -4.91 -2.65
N MET A 100 3.28 -3.68 -2.46
CA MET A 100 2.57 -2.95 -3.52
C MET A 100 3.44 -2.67 -4.73
N MET A 101 4.72 -2.32 -4.53
CA MET A 101 5.68 -2.17 -5.63
C MET A 101 5.92 -3.49 -6.37
N GLY A 102 6.03 -4.62 -5.67
CA GLY A 102 6.18 -5.94 -6.28
C GLY A 102 4.97 -6.33 -7.12
N ILE A 103 3.76 -6.07 -6.60
CA ILE A 103 2.51 -6.31 -7.33
C ILE A 103 2.44 -5.38 -8.56
N GLY A 104 2.77 -4.10 -8.40
CA GLY A 104 2.84 -3.16 -9.51
C GLY A 104 3.84 -3.56 -10.59
N ALA A 105 5.02 -4.07 -10.20
CA ALA A 105 6.03 -4.55 -11.14
C ALA A 105 5.54 -5.80 -11.90
N TYR A 106 4.86 -6.72 -11.22
CA TYR A 106 4.25 -7.89 -11.85
C TYR A 106 3.20 -7.49 -12.89
N TYR A 107 2.29 -6.58 -12.54
CA TYR A 107 1.26 -6.12 -13.48
C TYR A 107 1.85 -5.29 -14.63
N LEU A 108 2.88 -4.47 -14.38
CA LEU A 108 3.59 -3.76 -15.44
C LEU A 108 4.28 -4.74 -16.40
N PHE A 109 4.91 -5.80 -15.87
CA PHE A 109 5.48 -6.86 -16.68
C PHE A 109 4.40 -7.57 -17.51
N LYS A 110 3.31 -8.00 -16.88
CA LYS A 110 2.16 -8.64 -17.53
C LYS A 110 1.55 -7.76 -18.63
N LEU A 111 1.42 -6.45 -18.40
CA LEU A 111 0.90 -5.50 -19.37
C LEU A 111 1.80 -5.41 -20.60
N ILE A 112 3.13 -5.36 -20.40
CA ILE A 112 4.10 -5.29 -21.48
C ILE A 112 4.17 -6.62 -22.27
N THR A 113 4.12 -7.77 -21.60
CA THR A 113 4.27 -9.08 -22.25
C THR A 113 2.98 -9.59 -22.88
N THR A 114 1.84 -9.28 -22.26
CA THR A 114 0.54 -9.89 -22.58
C THR A 114 -0.44 -8.87 -23.15
N GLY A 115 -0.11 -7.57 -23.13
CA GLY A 115 -0.88 -6.50 -23.77
C GLY A 115 -2.12 -6.02 -22.99
N GLY A 116 -2.35 -6.52 -21.78
CA GLY A 116 -3.54 -6.17 -20.99
C GLY A 116 -3.45 -6.58 -19.52
N PHE A 117 -4.38 -6.01 -18.73
CA PHE A 117 -4.60 -6.34 -17.32
C PHE A 117 -5.48 -7.59 -17.16
#